data_AF-A0A2N2JRC3-F1
#
_entry.id   AF-A0A2N2JRC3-F1
#
_cell.length_a   1.000
_cell.length_b   1.000
_cell.length_c   1.000
_cell.angle_alpha   90.00
_cell.angle_beta   90.00
_cell.angle_gamma   90.00
#
_symmetry.space_group_name_H-M   'P 1'
#
loop_
_entity.id
_entity.type
_entity.pdbx_description
1 polymer ?
#
loop_
_entity_poly.entity_id
_entity_poly.type
_entity_poly.pdbx_seq_one_letter_code
_entity_poly.pdbx_strand_id
1 'polypeptide(L)' 'MDIEALIPHRDRMKLIDCVLELNDEESVTSARVSDRWPLYRDAFVDPLVLIEVVAQTAAVHISGRKKSGKTVDRR' A
#
# COMPACT_ATOMS: atom_id res chain seq x y z
N MET A 1 6.12 -10.37 -5.89
CA MET A 1 5.11 -9.67 -6.71
C MET A 1 5.56 -8.24 -6.87
N ASP A 2 5.49 -7.66 -8.06
CA ASP A 2 5.82 -6.24 -8.24
C ASP A 2 4.66 -5.35 -7.80
N ILE A 3 4.85 -4.62 -6.69
CA ILE A 3 3.87 -3.71 -6.13
C ILE A 3 3.58 -2.52 -7.05
N GLU A 4 4.54 -2.11 -7.88
CA GLU A 4 4.37 -0.99 -8.80
C GLU A 4 3.41 -1.32 -9.94
N ALA A 5 3.20 -2.61 -10.19
CA ALA A 5 2.16 -3.10 -11.09
C ALA A 5 0.77 -3.12 -10.43
N LEU A 6 0.66 -2.97 -9.11
CA LEU A 6 -0.60 -2.98 -8.37
C LEU A 6 -1.10 -1.58 -8.02
N ILE A 7 -0.20 -0.66 -7.67
CA ILE A 7 -0.56 0.71 -7.29
C ILE A 7 0.28 1.73 -8.07
N PRO A 8 -0.24 2.94 -8.33
CA PRO A 8 0.47 3.96 -9.12
C PRO A 8 1.53 4.72 -8.32
N HIS A 9 1.60 4.55 -7.00
CA HIS A 9 2.51 5.28 -6.13
C HIS A 9 3.99 4.96 -6.42
N ARG A 10 4.84 5.99 -6.41
CA ARG A 10 6.28 5.91 -6.71
C ARG A 10 7.09 6.76 -5.73
N ASP A 11 8.40 6.56 -5.76
CA ASP A 11 9.39 7.28 -4.96
C ASP A 11 8.99 7.38 -3.48
N ARG A 12 9.03 8.59 -2.91
CA ARG A 12 8.72 8.87 -1.50
C ARG A 12 7.25 8.64 -1.14
N MET A 13 6.37 8.47 -2.12
CA MET A 13 4.94 8.18 -1.88
C MET A 13 4.63 6.69 -2.02
N LYS A 14 5.58 5.84 -2.43
CA LYS A 14 5.44 4.38 -2.34
C LYS A 14 5.86 3.95 -0.95
N LEU A 15 4.91 3.82 -0.03
CA LEU A 15 5.18 3.57 1.38
C LEU A 15 5.27 2.07 1.73
N ILE A 16 4.72 1.22 0.87
CA ILE A 16 4.77 -0.23 1.03
C ILE A 16 6.03 -0.80 0.39
N ASP A 17 6.78 -1.58 1.15
CA ASP A 17 7.98 -2.27 0.69
C ASP A 17 7.63 -3.55 -0.08
N CYS A 18 6.70 -4.34 0.46
CA CYS A 18 6.26 -5.58 -0.17
C CYS A 18 4.86 -6.02 0.29
N VAL A 19 4.25 -6.89 -0.51
CA VAL A 19 3.03 -7.62 -0.19
C VAL A 19 3.42 -8.97 0.43
N LEU A 20 3.02 -9.20 1.67
CA LEU A 20 3.25 -10.45 2.40
C LEU A 20 2.14 -11.47 2.09
N GLU A 21 0.90 -11.01 2.00
CA GLU A 21 -0.26 -11.83 1.66
C GLU A 21 -1.26 -11.06 0.80
N LEU A 22 -1.86 -11.75 -0.16
CA LEU A 22 -2.93 -11.22 -1.00
C LEU A 22 -3.85 -12.39 -1.39
N ASN A 23 -5.04 -12.42 -0.80
CA ASN A 23 -6.08 -13.40 -1.09
C ASN A 23 -7.43 -12.68 -1.33
N ASP A 24 -8.54 -13.42 -1.42
CA ASP A 24 -9.86 -12.84 -1.70
C ASP A 24 -10.46 -12.07 -0.52
N GLU A 25 -10.02 -12.34 0.70
CA GLU A 25 -10.55 -11.78 1.95
C GLU A 25 -9.71 -10.62 2.45
N GLU A 26 -8.38 -10.70 2.33
CA GLU A 26 -7.48 -9.70 2.90
C GLU A 26 -6.20 -9.45 2.11
N SER A 27 -5.45 -8.44 2.57
CA SER A 27 -4.10 -8.17 2.11
C SER A 27 -3.23 -7.70 3.26
N VAL A 28 -2.06 -8.31 3.37
CA VAL A 28 -1.06 -7.99 4.39
C VAL A 28 0.17 -7.45 3.69
N THR A 29 0.64 -6.29 4.13
CA THR A 29 1.77 -5.57 3.51
C THR A 29 2.78 -5.16 4.57
N SER A 30 4.04 -5.06 4.18
CA SER A 30 5.12 -4.56 5.04
C SER A 30 5.52 -3.14 4.65
N ALA A 31 5.80 -2.31 5.65
CA ALA A 31 6.29 -0.95 5.48
C ALA A 31 7.30 -0.64 6.60
N ARG A 32 8.48 -0.14 6.22
CA ARG A 32 9.52 0.31 7.16
C ARG A 32 9.59 1.83 7.21
N VAL A 33 9.30 2.38 8.39
CA VAL A 33 9.44 3.81 8.67
C VAL A 33 10.89 4.25 8.45
N SER A 34 11.09 5.36 7.74
CA SER A 34 12.40 5.97 7.48
C SER A 34 12.30 7.49 7.36
N ASP A 35 13.46 8.17 7.42
CA ASP A 35 13.60 9.61 7.21
C ASP A 35 13.21 10.08 5.79
N ARG A 36 13.04 9.15 4.85
CA ARG A 36 12.59 9.43 3.48
C ARG A 36 11.08 9.53 3.35
N TRP A 37 10.32 9.07 4.34
CA TRP A 37 8.85 9.13 4.32
C TRP A 37 8.36 10.59 4.23
N PRO A 38 7.16 10.83 3.69
CA PRO A 38 6.50 12.12 3.77
C PRO A 38 6.35 12.55 5.23
N LEU A 39 6.33 13.86 5.50
CA LEU A 39 6.07 14.41 6.85
C LEU A 39 7.02 13.92 7.96
N TYR A 40 8.18 13.37 7.62
CA TYR A 40 9.25 13.14 8.59
C TYR A 40 9.79 14.47 9.12
N ARG A 41 9.90 14.60 10.44
CA ARG A 41 10.49 15.74 11.13
C ARG A 41 11.06 15.31 12.48
N ASP A 42 12.28 15.75 12.79
CA ASP A 42 12.91 15.61 14.10
C ASP A 42 12.88 14.16 14.66
N ALA A 43 13.19 13.17 13.82
CA ALA A 43 13.16 11.73 14.15
C ALA A 43 11.76 11.10 14.34
N PHE A 44 10.70 11.83 14.01
CA PHE A 44 9.31 11.33 14.01
C PHE A 44 8.70 11.41 12.62
N VAL A 45 7.69 10.58 12.37
CA VAL A 45 6.82 10.69 11.19
C VAL A 45 5.41 11.01 11.68
N ASP A 46 4.76 11.96 11.01
CA ASP A 46 3.37 12.30 11.30
C ASP A 46 2.47 11.06 11.13
N PRO A 47 1.62 10.71 12.13
CA PRO A 47 0.72 9.56 12.05
C PRO A 47 -0.23 9.55 10.83
N LEU A 48 -0.48 10.69 10.19
CA LEU A 48 -1.22 10.77 8.93
C LEU A 48 -0.62 9.86 7.85
N VAL A 49 0.70 9.64 7.87
CA VAL A 49 1.38 8.75 6.92
C VAL A 49 0.98 7.29 7.13
N LEU A 50 0.63 6.89 8.36
CA LEU A 50 0.14 5.53 8.64
C LEU A 50 -1.26 5.30 8.04
N ILE A 51 -2.09 6.35 7.97
CA ILE A 51 -3.39 6.28 7.28
C ILE A 51 -3.18 6.03 5.78
N GLU A 52 -2.18 6.68 5.18
CA GLU A 52 -1.82 6.44 3.78
C GLU A 52 -1.27 5.02 3.56
N VAL A 53 -0.47 4.48 4.49
CA VAL A 53 -0.04 3.06 4.42
C VAL A 53 -1.27 2.13 4.35
N VAL A 54 -2.25 2.32 5.24
CA VAL A 54 -3.50 1.54 5.22
C VAL A 54 -4.26 1.73 3.90
N ALA A 55 -4.32 2.96 3.38
CA ALA A 55 -4.97 3.25 2.10
C ALA A 55 -4.27 2.54 0.92
N GLN A 56 -2.94 2.52 0.89
CA GLN A 56 -2.17 1.80 -0.13
C GLN A 56 -2.33 0.28 0.00
N THR A 57 -2.43 -0.27 1.22
CA THR A 57 -2.72 -1.69 1.45
C THR A 57 -4.09 -2.06 0.89
N ALA A 58 -5.11 -1.22 1.12
CA ALA A 58 -6.43 -1.40 0.54
C ALA A 58 -6.40 -1.31 -1.00
N ALA A 59 -5.62 -0.38 -1.56
CA ALA A 59 -5.44 -0.26 -3.02
C ALA A 59 -4.77 -1.49 -3.63
N VAL A 60 -3.79 -2.08 -2.93
CA VAL A 60 -3.18 -3.38 -3.29
C VAL A 60 -4.25 -4.48 -3.35
N HIS A 61 -5.09 -4.61 -2.32
CA HIS A 61 -6.16 -5.62 -2.28
C HIS A 61 -7.12 -5.49 -3.47
N ILE A 62 -7.63 -4.28 -3.71
CA ILE A 62 -8.58 -3.99 -4.80
C ILE A 62 -7.96 -4.27 -6.16
N SER A 63 -6.71 -3.87 -6.37
CA SER A 63 -6.02 -4.03 -7.66
C SER A 63 -5.61 -5.48 -7.91
N GLY A 64 -5.23 -6.21 -6.84
CA GLY A 64 -4.96 -7.64 -6.88
C GLY A 64 -6.17 -8.44 -7.34
N ARG A 65 -7.36 -8.15 -6.80
CA ARG A 65 -8.63 -8.79 -7.21
C ARG A 65 -9.01 -8.51 -8.65
N LYS A 66 -8.82 -7.28 -9.12
CA LYS A 66 -9.05 -6.93 -10.54
C LYS A 66 -8.13 -7.73 -11.47
N LYS A 67 -6.85 -7.91 -11.10
CA LYS A 67 -5.89 -8.69 -11.89
C LYS A 67 -6.18 -10.20 -11.91
N SER A 68 -6.78 -10.76 -10.86
CA SER A 68 -7.21 -12.16 -10.86
C SER A 68 -8.51 -12.42 -11.65
N GLY A 69 -9.03 -11.40 -12.37
CA GLY A 69 -10.25 -11.52 -13.17
C GLY A 69 -11.55 -11.48 -12.35
N LYS A 70 -11.46 -11.21 -11.04
CA LYS A 70 -12.63 -11.04 -10.17
C LYS A 70 -13.06 -9.58 -10.22
N THR A 71 -14.05 -9.28 -11.06
CA THR A 71 -14.67 -7.95 -11.16
C THR A 71 -15.13 -7.50 -9.78
N VAL A 72 -14.60 -6.37 -9.30
CA VAL A 72 -15.15 -5.66 -8.14
C VAL A 72 -16.55 -5.19 -8.52
N ASP A 73 -17.58 -5.83 -7.97
CA ASP A 73 -18.97 -5.44 -8.14
C ASP A 73 -19.14 -4.01 -7.59
N ARG A 74 -19.36 -3.06 -8.51
CA ARG A 74 -19.68 -1.68 -8.17
C ARG A 74 -21.18 -1.62 -7.98
N ARG A 75 -21.66 -2.02 -6.79
CA ARG A 75 -23.02 -1.70 -6.35
C ARG A 75 -23.07 -0.30 -5.77
#